data_AF-A0A354FX94-F1
#
_entry.id   AF-A0A354FX94-F1
#
_cell.length_a   1.000
_cell.length_b   1.000
_cell.length_c   1.000
_cell.angle_alpha   90.00
_cell.angle_beta   90.00
_cell.angle_gamma   90.00
#
_symmetry.space_group_name_H-M   'P 1'
#
loop_
_entity.id
_entity.type
_entity.pdbx_description
1 polymer ?
#
loop_
_entity_poly.entity_id
_entity_poly.type
_entity_poly.pdbx_seq_one_letter_code
_entity_poly.pdbx_strand_id
1 'polypeptide(L)'
;MFPVPRFLRLSGTEAYNHTSDKNFLMIGERTNVAGSPRFRKLIKEDKLEEALEVARQQVENGANVIDICFDDGLIDGKFMMAKFLDLIQAEPDIQAVPIMVDSSKWEIIEEGLKHLQGKGIVNSISLKEGEAAFITNARHIL
;
A
#
# COMPACT_ATOMS: atom_id res chain seq x y z
N MET A 1 4.75 -27.89 21.49
CA MET A 1 4.40 -26.97 20.37
C MET A 1 5.71 -26.55 19.73
N PHE A 2 5.92 -26.80 18.43
CA PHE A 2 7.15 -26.39 17.75
C PHE A 2 7.18 -24.87 17.58
N PRO A 3 8.36 -24.22 17.61
CA PRO A 3 8.45 -22.78 17.40
C PRO A 3 7.96 -22.45 15.99
N VAL A 4 7.04 -21.49 15.90
CA VAL A 4 6.56 -20.98 14.61
C VAL A 4 7.72 -20.19 13.98
N PRO A 5 8.20 -20.56 12.78
CA PRO A 5 9.29 -19.83 12.13
C PRO A 5 8.94 -18.35 11.92
N ARG A 6 9.91 -17.46 12.06
CA ARG A 6 9.71 -16.02 11.87
C ARG A 6 9.84 -15.69 10.38
N PHE A 7 8.70 -15.47 9.72
CA PHE A 7 8.61 -15.04 8.32
C PHE A 7 7.93 -13.68 8.24
N LEU A 8 8.18 -12.94 7.14
CA LEU A 8 7.35 -11.79 6.80
C LEU A 8 5.96 -12.32 6.42
N ARG A 9 4.96 -11.99 7.23
CA ARG A 9 3.56 -12.34 7.00
C ARG A 9 2.78 -11.08 6.69
N LEU A 10 2.13 -11.09 5.54
CA LEU A 10 1.28 -10.05 5.01
C LEU A 10 -0.05 -10.70 4.59
N SER A 11 -1.08 -9.90 4.35
CA SER A 11 -2.29 -10.38 3.71
C SER A 11 -3.07 -9.25 3.04
N GLY A 12 -3.74 -9.59 1.94
CA GLY A 12 -5.00 -8.96 1.58
C GLY A 12 -6.13 -9.77 2.22
N THR A 13 -7.10 -10.19 1.42
CA THR A 13 -8.03 -11.28 1.78
C THR A 13 -7.35 -12.65 1.74
N GLU A 14 -6.27 -12.79 0.96
CA GLU A 14 -5.43 -13.99 0.94
C GLU A 14 -4.14 -13.79 1.74
N ALA A 15 -3.68 -14.87 2.39
CA ALA A 15 -2.46 -14.84 3.18
C ALA A 15 -1.21 -14.90 2.28
N TYR A 16 -0.30 -13.96 2.48
CA TYR A 16 1.01 -13.97 1.84
C TYR A 16 2.13 -14.15 2.88
N ASN A 17 2.68 -15.37 2.92
CA ASN A 17 3.85 -15.70 3.73
C ASN A 17 5.11 -15.67 2.86
N HIS A 18 6.04 -14.75 3.15
CA HIS A 18 7.33 -14.71 2.48
C HIS A 18 8.32 -15.63 3.23
N THR A 19 8.36 -16.89 2.81
CA THR A 19 9.18 -17.96 3.37
C THR A 19 10.58 -17.97 2.75
N SER A 20 11.52 -18.70 3.36
CA SER A 20 12.93 -18.74 2.93
C SER A 20 13.16 -19.38 1.56
N ASP A 21 12.21 -20.15 1.04
CA ASP A 21 12.22 -20.74 -0.30
C ASP A 21 11.70 -19.80 -1.39
N LYS A 22 11.07 -18.66 -1.01
CA LYS A 22 10.66 -17.63 -1.96
C LYS A 22 11.85 -16.69 -2.24
N ASN A 23 12.09 -16.41 -3.52
CA ASN A 23 13.22 -15.58 -3.95
C ASN A 23 12.96 -14.08 -3.74
N PHE A 24 12.08 -13.50 -4.56
CA PHE A 24 11.91 -12.05 -4.65
C PHE A 24 10.46 -11.65 -4.40
N LEU A 25 10.26 -10.58 -3.63
CA LEU A 25 8.95 -9.97 -3.42
C LEU A 25 8.71 -8.90 -4.47
N MET A 26 7.81 -9.15 -5.42
CA MET A 26 7.44 -8.17 -6.43
C MET A 26 6.46 -7.15 -5.85
N ILE A 27 6.83 -5.87 -5.81
CA ILE A 27 5.97 -4.76 -5.38
C ILE A 27 5.62 -3.93 -6.62
N GLY A 28 4.33 -3.77 -6.91
CA GLY A 28 3.86 -2.95 -8.02
C GLY A 28 3.83 -1.46 -7.68
N GLU A 29 4.64 -0.66 -8.38
CA GLU A 29 4.87 0.78 -8.10
C GLU A 29 4.01 1.76 -8.94
N ARG A 30 3.20 1.27 -9.88
CA ARG A 30 2.54 2.12 -10.90
C ARG A 30 1.31 2.87 -10.39
N THR A 31 0.87 2.58 -9.17
CA THR A 31 -0.22 3.22 -8.42
C THR A 31 0.30 4.40 -7.59
N ASN A 32 1.15 5.22 -8.22
CA ASN A 32 1.84 6.33 -7.59
C ASN A 32 1.61 7.63 -8.39
N VAL A 33 0.98 8.64 -7.78
CA VAL A 33 0.68 9.91 -8.45
C VAL A 33 1.94 10.66 -8.87
N ALA A 34 3.03 10.58 -8.10
CA ALA A 34 4.31 11.19 -8.44
C ALA A 34 5.10 10.39 -9.50
N GLY A 35 5.02 9.06 -9.45
CA GLY A 35 5.85 8.16 -10.27
C GLY A 35 5.21 7.68 -11.58
N SER A 36 3.87 7.71 -11.71
CA SER A 36 3.15 7.11 -12.84
C SER A 36 2.33 8.15 -13.60
N PRO A 37 2.75 8.59 -14.81
CA PRO A 37 2.01 9.57 -15.60
C PRO A 37 0.58 9.14 -15.94
N ARG A 38 0.37 7.83 -16.20
CA ARG A 38 -0.96 7.27 -16.46
C ARG A 38 -1.84 7.40 -15.21
N PHE A 39 -1.36 6.94 -14.05
CA PHE A 39 -2.12 6.98 -12.80
C PHE A 39 -2.44 8.43 -12.40
N ARG A 40 -1.45 9.32 -12.43
CA ARG A 40 -1.64 10.76 -12.18
C ARG A 40 -2.76 11.35 -13.03
N LYS A 41 -2.77 11.08 -14.33
CA LYS A 41 -3.80 11.59 -15.24
C LYS A 41 -5.20 11.13 -14.80
N LEU A 42 -5.34 9.85 -14.49
CA LEU A 42 -6.62 9.27 -14.07
C LEU A 42 -7.12 9.88 -12.75
N ILE A 43 -6.24 10.02 -11.75
CA ILE A 43 -6.59 10.65 -10.48
C ILE A 43 -7.01 12.12 -10.66
N LYS A 44 -6.29 12.88 -11.51
CA LYS A 44 -6.65 14.28 -11.80
C LYS A 44 -7.97 14.44 -12.57
N GLU A 45 -8.36 13.43 -13.34
CA GLU A 45 -9.62 13.39 -14.08
C GLU A 45 -10.76 12.72 -13.29
N ASP A 46 -10.55 12.37 -12.01
CA ASP A 46 -11.45 11.60 -11.13
C ASP A 46 -11.96 10.28 -11.77
N LYS A 47 -11.07 9.64 -12.54
CA LYS A 47 -11.29 8.36 -13.25
C LYS A 47 -10.79 7.19 -12.42
N LEU A 48 -11.47 6.92 -11.30
CA LEU A 48 -10.98 5.97 -10.30
C LEU A 48 -11.13 4.52 -10.74
N GLU A 49 -12.17 4.20 -11.51
CA GLU A 49 -12.38 2.86 -12.07
C GLU A 49 -11.25 2.47 -13.03
N GLU A 50 -10.85 3.39 -13.92
CA GLU A 50 -9.68 3.16 -14.77
C GLU A 50 -8.36 3.18 -13.99
N ALA A 51 -8.31 3.84 -12.83
CA ALA A 51 -7.14 3.82 -11.95
C ALA A 51 -7.01 2.46 -11.23
N LEU A 52 -8.12 1.81 -10.85
CA LEU A 52 -8.13 0.44 -10.33
C LEU A 52 -7.57 -0.55 -11.36
N GLU A 53 -7.82 -0.32 -12.65
CA GLU A 53 -7.24 -1.14 -13.72
C GLU A 53 -5.69 -1.07 -13.73
N VAL A 54 -5.08 0.04 -13.32
CA VAL A 54 -3.61 0.11 -13.16
C VAL A 54 -3.14 -0.82 -12.04
N ALA A 55 -3.87 -0.91 -10.93
CA ALA A 55 -3.56 -1.83 -9.83
C ALA A 55 -3.77 -3.29 -10.26
N ARG A 56 -4.91 -3.61 -10.88
CA ARG A 56 -5.25 -4.95 -11.38
C ARG A 56 -4.21 -5.48 -12.34
N GLN A 57 -3.82 -4.68 -13.33
CA GLN A 57 -2.78 -5.06 -14.29
C GLN A 57 -1.45 -5.40 -13.62
N GLN A 58 -1.11 -4.78 -12.49
CA GLN A 58 0.12 -5.13 -11.77
C GLN A 58 0.02 -6.50 -11.10
N VAL A 59 -1.13 -6.81 -10.49
CA VAL A 59 -1.40 -8.13 -9.89
C VAL A 59 -1.35 -9.21 -10.97
N GLU A 60 -2.04 -9.01 -12.09
CA GLU A 60 -2.06 -9.95 -13.22
C GLU A 60 -0.66 -10.19 -13.81
N ASN A 61 0.21 -9.18 -13.78
CA ASN A 61 1.59 -9.27 -14.22
C ASN A 61 2.56 -9.77 -13.11
N GLY A 62 2.03 -10.29 -12.00
CA GLY A 62 2.81 -11.00 -10.97
C GLY A 62 3.27 -10.15 -9.79
N ALA A 63 2.76 -8.93 -9.61
CA ALA A 63 2.98 -8.19 -8.36
C ALA A 63 2.38 -8.96 -7.18
N ASN A 64 3.19 -9.18 -6.14
CA ASN A 64 2.74 -9.83 -4.91
C ASN A 64 2.14 -8.84 -3.92
N VAL A 65 2.48 -7.55 -4.05
CA VAL A 65 2.04 -6.43 -3.22
C VAL A 65 1.83 -5.24 -4.13
N ILE A 66 0.85 -4.39 -3.85
CA ILE A 66 0.63 -3.12 -4.57
C ILE A 66 1.00 -1.94 -3.68
N ASP A 67 1.89 -1.08 -4.16
CA ASP A 67 2.27 0.18 -3.53
C ASP A 67 1.33 1.30 -3.98
N ILE A 68 0.75 2.02 -3.02
CA ILE A 68 -0.25 3.07 -3.30
C ILE A 68 0.22 4.38 -2.71
N CYS A 69 0.44 5.37 -3.59
CA CYS A 69 0.98 6.67 -3.22
C CYS A 69 0.17 7.81 -3.83
N PHE A 70 -0.37 8.67 -2.97
CA PHE A 70 -1.15 9.87 -3.33
C PHE A 70 -0.45 11.19 -2.98
N ASP A 71 0.87 11.16 -2.81
CA ASP A 71 1.65 12.37 -2.60
C ASP A 71 1.74 13.22 -3.87
N ASP A 72 0.94 14.28 -3.92
CA ASP A 72 1.00 15.34 -4.93
C ASP A 72 0.40 16.62 -4.33
N GLY A 73 0.98 17.78 -4.66
CA GLY A 73 0.55 19.06 -4.08
C GLY A 73 -0.82 19.56 -4.57
N LEU A 74 -1.43 18.89 -5.56
CA LEU A 74 -2.67 19.32 -6.20
C LEU A 74 -3.90 18.50 -5.77
N ILE A 75 -3.72 17.46 -4.95
CA ILE A 75 -4.82 16.60 -4.48
C ILE A 75 -4.84 16.49 -2.97
N ASP A 76 -6.02 16.20 -2.42
CA ASP A 76 -6.15 15.78 -1.03
C ASP A 76 -5.71 14.30 -0.93
N GLY A 77 -4.43 14.08 -0.65
CA GLY A 77 -3.84 12.75 -0.57
C GLY A 77 -4.44 11.87 0.53
N LYS A 78 -4.88 12.48 1.66
CA LYS A 78 -5.49 11.73 2.76
C LYS A 78 -6.86 11.20 2.35
N PHE A 79 -7.70 12.08 1.80
CA PHE A 79 -9.00 11.70 1.27
C PHE A 79 -8.87 10.68 0.15
N MET A 80 -7.91 10.88 -0.78
CA MET A 80 -7.75 9.97 -1.90
C MET A 80 -7.22 8.60 -1.50
N MET A 81 -6.31 8.52 -0.53
CA MET A 81 -5.86 7.25 0.03
C MET A 81 -7.05 6.45 0.58
N ALA A 82 -7.88 7.06 1.44
CA ALA A 82 -9.08 6.43 1.99
C ALA A 82 -10.04 5.96 0.89
N LYS A 83 -10.46 6.88 0.00
CA LYS A 83 -11.42 6.59 -1.08
C LYS A 83 -10.93 5.47 -2.00
N PHE A 84 -9.65 5.47 -2.38
CA PHE A 84 -9.11 4.47 -3.29
C PHE A 84 -8.96 3.09 -2.63
N LEU A 85 -8.55 3.04 -1.36
CA LEU A 85 -8.48 1.78 -0.61
C LEU A 85 -9.87 1.17 -0.38
N ASP A 86 -10.89 1.99 -0.14
CA ASP A 86 -12.29 1.51 -0.05
C ASP A 86 -12.77 0.90 -1.37
N LEU A 87 -12.43 1.52 -2.51
CA LEU A 87 -12.75 0.98 -3.84
C LEU A 87 -12.05 -0.35 -4.09
N ILE A 88 -10.80 -0.51 -3.66
CA ILE A 88 -10.06 -1.77 -3.79
C ILE A 88 -10.78 -2.92 -3.08
N GLN A 89 -11.48 -2.67 -1.96
CA GLN A 89 -12.26 -3.71 -1.27
C GLN A 89 -13.39 -4.30 -2.13
N ALA A 90 -13.83 -3.60 -3.17
CA ALA A 90 -14.83 -4.11 -4.11
C ALA A 90 -14.22 -4.92 -5.27
N GLU A 91 -12.89 -5.00 -5.36
CA GLU A 91 -12.17 -5.61 -6.48
C GLU A 91 -11.45 -6.90 -6.05
N PRO A 92 -12.02 -8.09 -6.31
CA PRO A 92 -11.51 -9.37 -5.80
C PRO A 92 -10.03 -9.61 -6.10
N ASP A 93 -9.59 -9.30 -7.33
CA ASP A 93 -8.21 -9.54 -7.76
C ASP A 93 -7.20 -8.65 -7.03
N ILE A 94 -7.59 -7.42 -6.71
CA ILE A 94 -6.70 -6.44 -6.06
C ILE A 94 -6.70 -6.66 -4.55
N GLN A 95 -7.88 -6.84 -3.94
CA GLN A 95 -7.98 -7.04 -2.48
C GLN A 95 -7.35 -8.35 -2.01
N ALA A 96 -7.12 -9.32 -2.90
CA ALA A 96 -6.45 -10.59 -2.59
C ALA A 96 -5.01 -10.37 -2.11
N VAL A 97 -4.29 -9.41 -2.68
CA VAL A 97 -2.88 -9.16 -2.37
C VAL A 97 -2.71 -8.10 -1.26
N PRO A 98 -1.62 -8.16 -0.47
CA PRO A 98 -1.31 -7.10 0.49
C PRO A 98 -1.07 -5.75 -0.18
N ILE A 99 -1.38 -4.68 0.55
CA ILE A 99 -1.16 -3.30 0.13
C ILE A 99 0.02 -2.69 0.91
N MET A 100 0.86 -1.95 0.21
CA MET A 100 1.84 -1.03 0.77
C MET A 100 1.28 0.39 0.72
N VAL A 101 1.05 0.99 1.89
CA VAL A 101 0.57 2.38 2.01
C VAL A 101 1.79 3.28 1.96
N ASP A 102 1.92 4.04 0.86
CA ASP A 102 3.06 4.92 0.60
C ASP A 102 2.70 6.40 0.73
N SER A 103 3.44 7.10 1.60
CA SER A 103 3.34 8.53 1.80
C SER A 103 4.52 9.07 2.61
N SER A 104 4.92 10.30 2.31
CA SER A 104 5.86 11.09 3.12
C SER A 104 5.20 11.76 4.33
N LYS A 105 3.87 11.78 4.39
CA LYS A 105 3.05 12.38 5.44
C LYS A 105 2.40 11.31 6.32
N TRP A 106 2.64 11.40 7.63
CA TRP A 106 2.17 10.43 8.61
C TRP A 106 0.65 10.29 8.63
N GLU A 107 -0.08 11.41 8.54
CA GLU A 107 -1.53 11.44 8.60
C GLU A 107 -2.21 10.70 7.44
N ILE A 108 -1.53 10.56 6.29
CA ILE A 108 -2.01 9.77 5.15
C ILE A 108 -1.74 8.29 5.37
N ILE A 109 -0.57 7.94 5.93
CA ILE A 109 -0.25 6.56 6.31
C ILE A 109 -1.28 6.06 7.33
N GLU A 110 -1.47 6.81 8.41
CA GLU A 110 -2.40 6.47 9.48
C GLU A 110 -3.83 6.31 8.96
N GLU A 111 -4.25 7.17 8.04
CA GLU A 111 -5.55 7.03 7.40
C GLU A 111 -5.63 5.76 6.57
N GLY A 112 -4.67 5.54 5.66
CA GLY A 112 -4.69 4.37 4.79
C GLY A 112 -4.72 3.05 5.56
N LEU A 113 -3.99 2.96 6.68
CA LEU A 113 -4.00 1.77 7.54
C LEU A 113 -5.39 1.43 8.11
N LYS A 114 -6.27 2.42 8.36
CA LYS A 114 -7.65 2.18 8.83
C LYS A 114 -8.53 1.51 7.78
N HIS A 115 -8.16 1.65 6.50
CA HIS A 115 -8.89 1.10 5.36
C HIS A 115 -8.33 -0.24 4.87
N LEU A 116 -7.32 -0.80 5.56
CA LEU A 116 -6.82 -2.14 5.27
C LEU A 116 -7.56 -3.20 6.09
N GLN A 117 -8.13 -4.20 5.42
CA GLN A 117 -8.64 -5.41 6.07
C GLN A 117 -7.51 -6.35 6.50
N GLY A 118 -6.52 -6.53 5.62
CA GLY A 118 -5.39 -7.43 5.82
C GLY A 118 -4.14 -6.73 6.37
N LYS A 119 -3.10 -7.52 6.65
CA LYS A 119 -1.82 -6.98 7.11
C LYS A 119 -0.99 -6.45 5.94
N GLY A 120 -0.97 -5.12 5.79
CA GLY A 120 -0.18 -4.41 4.78
C GLY A 120 1.26 -4.05 5.20
N ILE A 121 1.88 -3.17 4.41
CA ILE A 121 3.20 -2.57 4.66
C ILE A 121 3.06 -1.06 4.78
N VAL A 122 3.80 -0.45 5.70
CA VAL A 122 3.95 1.01 5.80
C VAL A 122 5.20 1.45 5.04
N ASN A 123 5.05 2.40 4.10
CA ASN A 123 6.14 3.05 3.37
C ASN A 123 5.99 4.58 3.50
N SER A 124 6.85 5.31 4.21
CA SER A 124 7.79 4.83 5.21
C SER A 124 7.86 5.79 6.40
N ILE A 125 8.42 5.30 7.50
CA ILE A 125 8.86 6.14 8.62
C ILE A 125 10.39 6.23 8.58
N SER A 126 10.95 7.33 9.06
CA SER A 126 12.41 7.53 9.05
C SER A 126 12.89 8.39 10.21
N LEU A 127 14.21 8.48 10.38
CA LEU A 127 14.85 9.33 11.38
C LEU A 127 14.95 10.81 10.97
N LYS A 128 14.34 11.22 9.84
CA LYS A 128 14.42 12.61 9.33
C LYS A 128 13.90 13.64 10.32
N GLU A 129 12.87 13.30 11.10
CA GLU A 129 12.27 14.14 12.13
C GLU A 129 12.80 13.83 13.54
N GLY A 130 13.86 13.02 13.64
CA GLY A 130 14.49 12.59 14.89
C GLY A 130 13.97 11.25 15.42
N GLU A 131 14.72 10.70 16.39
CA GLU A 131 14.47 9.39 16.98
C GLU A 131 13.12 9.30 17.71
N ALA A 132 12.73 10.37 18.41
CA ALA A 132 11.49 10.40 19.17
C ALA A 132 10.24 10.24 18.27
N ALA A 133 10.21 10.93 17.13
CA ALA A 133 9.15 10.81 16.14
C ALA A 133 9.12 9.41 15.52
N PHE A 134 10.29 8.87 15.16
CA PHE A 134 10.42 7.51 14.63
C PHE A 134 9.87 6.45 15.60
N ILE A 135 10.28 6.48 16.88
CA ILE A 135 9.82 5.52 17.90
C ILE A 135 8.31 5.65 18.12
N THR A 136 7.78 6.87 18.14
CA THR A 136 6.33 7.11 18.30
C THR A 136 5.55 6.47 17.17
N ASN A 137 5.93 6.74 15.93
CA ASN A 137 5.26 6.19 14.75
C ASN A 137 5.45 4.67 14.66
N ALA A 138 6.65 4.15 14.94
CA ALA A 138 6.92 2.71 14.94
C ALA A 138 6.04 1.97 15.96
N ARG A 139 5.89 2.50 17.19
CA ARG A 139 5.02 1.90 18.21
C ARG A 139 3.53 1.94 17.85
N HIS A 140 3.12 2.91 17.03
CA HIS A 140 1.73 3.03 16.60
C HIS A 140 1.31 1.93 15.61
N ILE A 141 2.26 1.35 14.87
CA ILE A 141 2.00 0.38 13.79
C ILE A 141 2.47 -1.06 14.10
N LEU A 142 2.93 -1.31 15.34
CA LEU A 142 3.44 -2.60 15.80
C LEU A 142 2.45 -3.39 16.66
#